data_AF-A0A450TI12-F1
#
_entry.id   AF-A0A450TI12-F1
#
_cell.length_a   1.000
_cell.length_b   1.000
_cell.length_c   1.000
_cell.angle_alpha   90.00
_cell.angle_beta   90.00
_cell.angle_gamma   90.00
#
_symmetry.space_group_name_H-M   'P 1'
#
loop_
_entity.id
_entity.type
_entity.pdbx_description
1 polymer ?
#
loop_
_entity_poly.entity_id
_entity_poly.type
_entity_poly.pdbx_seq_one_letter_code
_entity_poly.pdbx_strand_id
1 'polypeptide(L)'
;MTEQSFQDVMSKTAAQFLQSVVVLDDQVVCRPLPEAATTSQVASGLKYPGKKTTAKPDNPVSEPTEASGANGNGRHTFELFQVVHGFAARGVVCGTLNPLVENDDGIVKAGILKAGKRADIVILDWQIDDDKGRMAMDLIEKLMEADNEARAARRRLVLIYTGDDVTDVKDTFDERFKKDFVGRNDEPYRDRNGFRVAFLSKPGGSSNLPEAVDFPELPEEAIKEFARMNSGLLSRAALRGLAVIRENTHRILSRFPPELDGAYLAHRAMTTPPQAAEGHIGPLLASELEDVLAGAGLEDSLGLEVVKQWLKESGAKNAESIEKMLSEGAENNPPEGKSKKQWSKSLKGNPHTLTEFIFDSPPEKAKNTDEQFAALTTLRFPSTTEHRMTLGTVVRQEGDSDDYWLCVTPACDCVRLKNERHKLFFLRCKSAGNSSKVHFLVPSDGEGAKYIPITVGFQIEDGHHWEFEPDPDKQMVLAEFCENGKSFLFPVTTQNTKLHWVAELKPAHARRITHHFASKWSRVGVTEAEWLRRSSDL
;
A
#
# COMPACT_ATOMS: atom_id res chain seq x y z
N MET A 1 -18.07 19.45 -20.78
CA MET A 1 -17.07 18.40 -20.50
C MET A 1 -17.87 17.14 -20.22
N THR A 2 -17.66 16.08 -21.00
CA THR A 2 -18.33 14.79 -20.79
C THR A 2 -18.00 14.27 -19.39
N GLU A 3 -19.04 13.97 -18.60
CA GLU A 3 -18.94 13.42 -17.25
C GLU A 3 -18.27 12.03 -17.35
N GLN A 4 -16.95 11.96 -17.14
CA GLN A 4 -16.21 10.68 -17.12
C GLN A 4 -16.59 9.92 -15.87
N SER A 5 -16.84 8.61 -15.92
CA SER A 5 -17.20 7.82 -14.73
C SER A 5 -16.04 7.73 -13.73
N PHE A 6 -16.33 7.49 -12.44
CA PHE A 6 -15.30 7.38 -11.40
C PHE A 6 -14.41 6.18 -11.69
N GLN A 7 -14.99 5.09 -12.21
CA GLN A 7 -14.23 3.93 -12.67
C GLN A 7 -13.27 4.26 -13.83
N ASP A 8 -13.67 5.07 -14.82
CA ASP A 8 -12.77 5.46 -15.91
C ASP A 8 -11.57 6.27 -15.38
N VAL A 9 -11.82 7.18 -14.44
CA VAL A 9 -10.78 7.97 -13.79
C VAL A 9 -9.85 7.07 -12.95
N MET A 10 -10.41 6.05 -12.28
CA MET A 10 -9.63 5.04 -11.56
C MET A 10 -8.74 4.24 -12.51
N SER A 11 -9.27 3.75 -13.63
CA SER A 11 -8.49 3.01 -14.64
C SER A 11 -7.36 3.86 -15.23
N LYS A 12 -7.60 5.15 -15.49
CA LYS A 12 -6.54 6.07 -15.94
C LYS A 12 -5.45 6.25 -14.87
N THR A 13 -5.84 6.39 -13.61
CA THR A 13 -4.89 6.53 -12.49
C THR A 13 -4.08 5.24 -12.29
N ALA A 14 -4.73 4.07 -12.41
CA ALA A 14 -4.08 2.78 -12.38
C ALA A 14 -3.07 2.63 -13.51
N ALA A 15 -3.43 3.00 -14.74
CA ALA A 15 -2.52 2.95 -15.89
C ALA A 15 -1.25 3.79 -15.68
N GLN A 16 -1.36 4.96 -15.04
CA GLN A 16 -0.20 5.80 -14.69
C GLN A 16 0.68 5.18 -13.60
N PHE A 17 0.06 4.47 -12.66
CA PHE A 17 0.81 3.78 -11.61
C PHE A 17 1.57 2.56 -12.16
N LEU A 18 0.90 1.72 -12.96
CA LEU A 18 1.44 0.45 -13.45
C LEU A 18 2.69 0.66 -14.30
N GLN A 19 3.75 -0.09 -13.99
CA GLN A 19 5.01 -0.06 -14.74
C GLN A 19 5.39 -1.42 -15.29
N SER A 20 4.96 -2.51 -14.65
CA SER A 20 5.39 -3.87 -15.02
C SER A 20 4.30 -4.93 -14.91
N VAL A 21 4.18 -5.74 -15.96
CA VAL A 21 3.36 -6.95 -16.02
C VAL A 21 4.28 -8.13 -16.37
N VAL A 22 4.06 -9.27 -15.72
CA VAL A 22 4.74 -10.52 -16.06
C VAL A 22 3.70 -11.54 -16.52
N VAL A 23 3.89 -12.10 -17.71
CA VAL A 23 3.06 -13.16 -18.29
C VAL A 23 3.85 -14.46 -18.25
N LEU A 24 3.26 -15.50 -17.66
CA LEU A 24 3.80 -16.87 -17.70
C LEU A 24 2.94 -17.72 -18.63
N ASP A 25 3.59 -18.23 -19.68
CA ASP A 25 2.97 -19.07 -20.70
C ASP A 25 4.07 -19.99 -21.28
N ASP A 26 3.78 -21.27 -21.43
CA ASP A 26 4.70 -22.31 -21.89
C ASP A 26 4.80 -22.40 -23.43
N GLN A 27 3.86 -21.78 -24.14
CA GLN A 27 3.79 -21.67 -25.60
C GLN A 27 4.33 -20.33 -26.13
N VAL A 28 5.13 -19.62 -25.32
CA VAL A 28 5.89 -18.43 -25.74
C VAL A 28 6.94 -18.84 -26.79
N VAL A 29 6.53 -18.86 -28.06
CA VAL A 29 7.41 -19.06 -29.21
C VAL A 29 7.69 -17.70 -29.83
N CYS A 30 8.86 -17.13 -29.55
CA CYS A 30 9.44 -16.10 -30.40
C CYS A 30 9.80 -16.74 -31.73
N ARG A 31 8.85 -16.79 -32.68
CA ARG A 31 9.20 -17.18 -34.05
C ARG A 31 10.31 -16.24 -34.51
N PRO A 32 11.48 -16.74 -34.96
CA PRO A 32 12.40 -15.88 -35.67
C PRO A 32 11.61 -15.23 -36.79
N LEU A 33 11.80 -13.91 -36.98
CA LEU A 33 11.29 -13.20 -38.15
C LEU A 33 11.50 -14.12 -39.36
N PRO A 34 10.48 -14.35 -40.21
CA PRO A 34 10.66 -15.20 -41.38
C PRO A 34 11.96 -14.75 -42.03
N GLU A 35 12.92 -15.66 -42.15
CA GLU A 35 14.15 -15.39 -42.88
C GLU A 35 13.67 -14.81 -44.19
N ALA A 36 13.82 -13.49 -44.35
CA ALA A 36 13.54 -12.83 -45.60
C ALA A 36 14.40 -13.61 -46.58
N ALA A 37 13.73 -14.41 -47.42
CA ALA A 37 14.37 -15.37 -48.28
C ALA A 37 15.63 -14.72 -48.82
N THR A 38 16.77 -15.35 -48.56
CA THR A 38 18.09 -14.83 -48.84
C THR A 38 18.28 -14.76 -50.36
N THR A 39 17.53 -13.90 -51.05
CA THR A 39 18.00 -13.24 -52.25
C THR A 39 19.07 -12.28 -51.78
N SER A 40 20.28 -12.84 -51.60
CA SER A 40 21.51 -12.09 -51.71
C SER A 40 21.58 -11.53 -53.14
N GLN A 41 20.80 -10.48 -53.41
CA GLN A 41 21.25 -9.49 -54.37
C GLN A 41 22.21 -8.62 -53.60
N VAL A 42 23.49 -8.90 -53.80
CA VAL A 42 24.61 -8.04 -53.44
C VAL A 42 24.24 -6.62 -53.86
N ALA A 43 23.92 -5.78 -52.88
CA ALA A 43 23.63 -4.37 -53.10
C ALA A 43 24.89 -3.75 -53.72
N SER A 44 24.85 -3.55 -55.03
CA SER A 44 25.93 -2.93 -55.78
C SER A 44 25.99 -1.46 -55.41
N GLY A 45 26.97 -1.11 -54.57
CA GLY A 45 27.52 0.23 -54.43
C GLY A 45 26.66 1.24 -53.68
N LEU A 46 27.12 1.65 -52.50
CA LEU A 46 26.75 2.93 -51.90
C LEU A 46 26.95 4.05 -52.94
N LYS A 47 25.85 4.62 -53.43
CA LYS A 47 25.88 5.88 -54.19
C LYS A 47 25.65 7.04 -53.24
N TYR A 48 26.63 7.95 -53.19
CA TYR A 48 26.51 9.23 -52.50
C TYR A 48 25.33 10.05 -53.07
N PRO A 49 24.60 10.82 -52.24
CA PRO A 49 23.45 11.57 -52.71
C PRO A 49 23.88 12.78 -53.54
N GLY A 50 23.60 12.71 -54.84
CA GLY A 50 23.74 13.81 -55.78
C GLY A 50 22.55 14.77 -55.74
N LYS A 51 22.87 16.07 -55.82
CA LYS A 51 21.95 17.22 -55.75
C LYS A 51 20.99 17.28 -56.96
N LYS A 52 19.70 17.53 -56.67
CA LYS A 52 18.58 17.98 -57.55
C LYS A 52 18.18 17.07 -58.71
N THR A 53 16.99 16.46 -58.61
CA THR A 53 15.85 16.78 -59.49
C THR A 53 14.54 16.19 -58.95
N THR A 54 13.48 16.98 -59.06
CA THR A 54 12.06 16.69 -58.85
C THR A 54 11.54 15.57 -59.75
N ALA A 55 10.77 14.63 -59.19
CA ALA A 55 9.82 13.78 -59.92
C ALA A 55 8.53 13.63 -59.11
N LYS A 56 7.39 13.78 -59.80
CA LYS A 56 6.00 13.70 -59.31
C LYS A 56 5.63 12.27 -58.85
N PRO A 57 4.60 12.11 -58.00
CA PRO A 57 4.10 10.81 -57.57
C PRO A 57 3.09 10.28 -58.60
N ASP A 58 3.28 9.06 -59.11
CA ASP A 58 2.24 8.33 -59.83
C ASP A 58 1.97 6.99 -59.12
N ASN A 59 0.70 6.87 -58.72
CA ASN A 59 -0.14 5.68 -58.59
C ASN A 59 -0.10 4.78 -57.33
N PRO A 60 -1.28 4.17 -57.02
CA PRO A 60 -1.78 4.02 -55.66
C PRO A 60 -1.40 2.69 -55.00
N VAL A 61 -1.47 2.72 -53.67
CA VAL A 61 -1.35 1.57 -52.78
C VAL A 61 -2.43 0.54 -53.13
N SER A 62 -2.01 -0.65 -53.52
CA SER A 62 -2.87 -1.83 -53.62
C SER A 62 -3.24 -2.31 -52.22
N GLU A 63 -4.53 -2.49 -51.95
CA GLU A 63 -5.04 -3.15 -50.75
C GLU A 63 -4.53 -4.61 -50.68
N PRO A 64 -4.23 -5.15 -49.47
CA PRO A 64 -3.90 -6.56 -49.33
C PRO A 64 -5.15 -7.41 -49.54
N THR A 65 -5.12 -8.25 -50.55
CA THR A 65 -6.12 -9.30 -50.81
C THR A 65 -6.17 -10.28 -49.65
N GLU A 66 -7.34 -10.46 -49.03
CA GLU A 66 -7.61 -11.54 -48.10
C GLU A 66 -7.44 -12.90 -48.80
N ALA A 67 -6.43 -13.66 -48.41
CA ALA A 67 -6.30 -15.06 -48.78
C ALA A 67 -6.92 -15.91 -47.67
N SER A 68 -8.17 -16.32 -47.89
CA SER A 68 -8.84 -17.38 -47.14
C SER A 68 -8.11 -18.71 -47.35
N GLY A 69 -7.66 -19.30 -46.25
CA GLY A 69 -7.01 -20.61 -46.21
C GLY A 69 -7.36 -21.34 -44.92
N ALA A 70 -8.57 -21.90 -44.87
CA ALA A 70 -8.96 -22.86 -43.83
C ALA A 70 -8.21 -24.18 -44.03
N ASN A 71 -7.53 -24.67 -42.99
CA ASN A 71 -7.57 -26.06 -42.54
C ASN A 71 -6.73 -26.30 -41.26
N GLY A 72 -7.43 -26.65 -40.17
CA GLY A 72 -7.10 -27.81 -39.33
C GLY A 72 -5.89 -27.76 -38.38
N ASN A 73 -6.05 -27.15 -37.21
CA ASN A 73 -5.92 -27.80 -35.88
C ASN A 73 -5.91 -26.71 -34.80
N GLY A 74 -6.98 -26.64 -34.01
CA GLY A 74 -7.19 -25.68 -32.94
C GLY A 74 -6.25 -25.89 -31.75
N ARG A 75 -5.02 -25.39 -31.88
CA ARG A 75 -4.15 -25.01 -30.77
C ARG A 75 -3.91 -23.52 -30.90
N HIS A 76 -4.59 -22.73 -30.07
CA HIS A 76 -4.50 -21.27 -30.06
C HIS A 76 -3.05 -20.85 -29.90
N THR A 77 -2.47 -20.29 -30.96
CA THR A 77 -1.12 -19.73 -30.90
C THR A 77 -1.24 -18.45 -30.09
N PHE A 78 -0.72 -18.42 -28.85
CA PHE A 78 -0.74 -17.22 -28.00
C PHE A 78 -0.10 -16.06 -28.77
N GLU A 79 -0.89 -15.07 -29.19
CA GLU A 79 -0.39 -13.91 -29.95
C GLU A 79 0.29 -12.91 -29.01
N LEU A 80 1.42 -13.35 -28.45
CA LEU A 80 2.25 -12.64 -27.47
C LEU A 80 2.52 -11.18 -27.84
N PHE A 81 2.74 -10.91 -29.13
CA PHE A 81 3.02 -9.57 -29.62
C PHE A 81 1.85 -8.61 -29.41
N GLN A 82 0.59 -9.07 -29.52
CA GLN A 82 -0.56 -8.20 -29.32
C GLN A 82 -0.67 -7.78 -27.85
N VAL A 83 -0.49 -8.72 -26.92
CA VAL A 83 -0.50 -8.44 -25.48
C VAL A 83 0.66 -7.51 -25.10
N VAL A 84 1.88 -7.81 -25.56
CA VAL A 84 3.07 -7.00 -25.29
C VAL A 84 2.92 -5.58 -25.86
N HIS A 85 2.48 -5.44 -27.12
CA HIS A 85 2.26 -4.14 -27.74
C HIS A 85 1.12 -3.37 -27.07
N GLY A 86 0.06 -4.06 -26.65
CA GLY A 86 -1.07 -3.43 -25.95
C GLY A 86 -0.69 -2.85 -24.59
N PHE A 87 0.21 -3.51 -23.85
CA PHE A 87 0.81 -2.94 -22.63
C PHE A 87 1.80 -1.80 -22.94
N ALA A 88 2.66 -1.96 -23.95
CA ALA A 88 3.63 -0.95 -24.35
C ALA A 88 2.96 0.36 -24.80
N ALA A 89 1.83 0.28 -25.53
CA ALA A 89 1.02 1.42 -25.94
C ALA A 89 0.46 2.23 -24.75
N ARG A 90 0.42 1.63 -23.56
CA ARG A 90 -0.03 2.24 -22.31
C ARG A 90 1.13 2.59 -21.36
N GLY A 91 2.38 2.47 -21.83
CA GLY A 91 3.58 2.77 -21.04
C GLY A 91 3.98 1.69 -20.03
N VAL A 92 3.38 0.50 -20.11
CA VAL A 92 3.63 -0.61 -19.19
C VAL A 92 4.59 -1.61 -19.83
N VAL A 93 5.63 -2.01 -19.11
CA VAL A 93 6.58 -3.03 -19.56
C VAL A 93 5.97 -4.42 -19.34
N CYS A 94 5.81 -5.20 -20.40
CA CYS A 94 5.33 -6.57 -20.34
C CYS A 94 6.49 -7.55 -20.55
N GLY A 95 6.85 -8.30 -19.50
CA GLY A 95 7.83 -9.39 -19.56
C GLY A 95 7.13 -10.74 -19.72
N THR A 96 7.62 -11.58 -20.61
CA THR A 96 7.03 -12.90 -20.92
C THR A 96 8.01 -13.99 -20.57
N LEU A 97 7.62 -14.93 -19.71
CA LEU A 97 8.50 -15.96 -19.17
C LEU A 97 7.94 -17.34 -19.49
N ASN A 98 8.75 -18.18 -20.13
CA ASN A 98 8.41 -19.58 -20.34
C ASN A 98 8.98 -20.41 -19.17
N PRO A 99 8.13 -21.09 -18.38
CA PRO A 99 8.56 -21.87 -17.22
C PRO A 99 9.19 -23.23 -17.57
N LEU A 100 9.10 -23.67 -18.83
CA LEU A 100 9.52 -25.01 -19.30
C LEU A 100 10.80 -25.01 -20.13
N VAL A 101 11.54 -23.89 -20.20
CA VAL A 101 12.80 -23.82 -20.97
C VAL A 101 13.79 -24.87 -20.45
N GLU A 102 14.34 -25.67 -21.37
CA GLU A 102 15.04 -26.96 -21.20
C GLU A 102 16.28 -27.01 -20.26
N ASN A 103 16.64 -25.94 -19.56
CA ASN A 103 17.71 -25.96 -18.56
C ASN A 103 17.10 -25.93 -17.15
N ASP A 104 16.96 -27.12 -16.55
CA ASP A 104 16.49 -27.42 -15.20
C ASP A 104 17.45 -26.93 -14.09
N ASP A 105 18.06 -25.76 -14.29
CA ASP A 105 18.74 -25.05 -13.23
C ASP A 105 17.67 -24.24 -12.49
N GLY A 106 17.46 -24.50 -11.19
CA GLY A 106 16.50 -23.78 -10.33
C GLY A 106 16.58 -22.24 -10.38
N ILE A 107 17.59 -21.68 -11.07
CA ILE A 107 17.73 -20.30 -11.52
C ILE A 107 16.48 -19.79 -12.28
N VAL A 108 15.91 -20.55 -13.22
CA VAL A 108 14.75 -20.08 -14.02
C VAL A 108 13.52 -19.92 -13.12
N LYS A 109 13.21 -20.95 -12.33
CA LYS A 109 12.11 -20.93 -11.35
C LYS A 109 12.31 -19.84 -10.29
N ALA A 110 13.53 -19.65 -9.79
CA ALA A 110 13.87 -18.57 -8.87
C ALA A 110 13.77 -17.19 -9.52
N GLY A 111 14.12 -17.06 -10.80
CA GLY A 111 14.03 -15.84 -11.59
C GLY A 111 12.57 -15.44 -11.83
N ILE A 112 11.71 -16.39 -12.20
CA ILE A 112 10.26 -16.21 -12.34
C ILE A 112 9.66 -15.70 -11.05
N LEU A 113 9.97 -16.35 -9.92
CA LEU A 113 9.44 -15.90 -8.63
C LEU A 113 9.94 -14.50 -8.26
N LYS A 114 11.22 -14.17 -8.52
CA LYS A 114 11.76 -12.82 -8.29
C LYS A 114 11.08 -11.76 -9.17
N ALA A 115 10.84 -12.08 -10.45
CA ALA A 115 10.14 -11.20 -11.38
C ALA A 115 8.68 -11.00 -10.97
N GLY A 116 7.95 -12.09 -10.69
CA GLY A 116 6.59 -12.05 -10.18
C GLY A 116 6.48 -11.25 -8.87
N LYS A 117 7.43 -11.41 -7.92
CA LYS A 117 7.48 -10.60 -6.70
C LYS A 117 7.60 -9.09 -6.98
N ARG A 118 8.24 -8.67 -8.06
CA ARG A 118 8.43 -7.24 -8.39
C ARG A 118 7.32 -6.68 -9.28
N ALA A 119 6.70 -7.52 -10.10
CA ALA A 119 5.63 -7.14 -11.01
C ALA A 119 4.45 -6.49 -10.28
N ASP A 120 3.77 -5.57 -10.97
CA ASP A 120 2.52 -4.98 -10.48
C ASP A 120 1.33 -5.92 -10.75
N ILE A 121 1.35 -6.61 -11.89
CA ILE A 121 0.36 -7.62 -12.30
C ILE A 121 1.10 -8.88 -12.76
N VAL A 122 0.60 -10.05 -12.35
CA VAL A 122 1.06 -11.35 -12.84
C VAL A 122 -0.07 -12.01 -13.62
N ILE A 123 0.18 -12.41 -14.86
CA ILE A 123 -0.76 -13.16 -15.71
C ILE A 123 -0.23 -14.57 -15.86
N LEU A 124 -1.04 -15.56 -15.55
CA LEU A 124 -0.70 -16.98 -15.59
C LEU A 124 -1.59 -17.67 -16.61
N ASP A 125 -1.00 -18.38 -17.56
CA ASP A 125 -1.74 -19.43 -18.26
C ASP A 125 -2.13 -20.50 -17.24
N TRP A 126 -3.37 -20.98 -17.29
CA TRP A 126 -3.81 -22.08 -16.44
C TRP A 126 -3.20 -23.40 -16.86
N GLN A 127 -3.07 -23.65 -18.16
CA GLN A 127 -2.51 -24.89 -18.69
C GLN A 127 -1.01 -24.72 -18.99
N ILE A 128 -0.20 -24.71 -17.93
CA ILE A 128 1.26 -24.79 -18.06
C ILE A 128 1.65 -26.28 -17.98
N ASP A 129 2.36 -26.80 -18.98
CA ASP A 129 2.82 -28.20 -19.02
C ASP A 129 1.69 -29.26 -18.97
N ASP A 130 0.48 -28.90 -19.43
CA ASP A 130 -0.72 -29.74 -19.38
C ASP A 130 -1.02 -30.31 -17.96
N ASP A 131 -0.61 -29.58 -16.92
CA ASP A 131 -0.59 -30.08 -15.55
C ASP A 131 -1.88 -29.83 -14.75
N LYS A 132 -2.92 -29.34 -15.43
CA LYS A 132 -4.21 -28.90 -14.87
C LYS A 132 -4.09 -27.79 -13.81
N GLY A 133 -3.20 -26.83 -14.03
CA GLY A 133 -3.05 -25.64 -13.19
C GLY A 133 -2.21 -25.84 -11.93
N ARG A 134 -1.52 -26.97 -11.78
CA ARG A 134 -0.70 -27.24 -10.58
C ARG A 134 0.44 -26.23 -10.44
N MET A 135 1.15 -25.94 -11.52
CA MET A 135 2.23 -24.96 -11.51
C MET A 135 1.72 -23.54 -11.25
N ALA A 136 0.58 -23.17 -11.82
CA ALA A 136 -0.05 -21.87 -11.58
C ALA A 136 -0.41 -21.71 -10.09
N MET A 137 -1.03 -22.73 -9.49
CA MET A 137 -1.36 -22.74 -8.06
C MET A 137 -0.11 -22.72 -7.16
N ASP A 138 0.93 -23.50 -7.49
CA ASP A 138 2.20 -23.51 -6.74
C ASP A 138 2.89 -22.14 -6.77
N LEU A 139 2.80 -21.41 -7.88
CA LEU A 139 3.36 -20.06 -7.99
C LEU A 139 2.55 -19.06 -7.13
N ILE A 140 1.23 -19.16 -7.14
CA ILE A 140 0.35 -18.33 -6.31
C ILE A 140 0.68 -18.55 -4.83
N GLU A 141 0.85 -19.80 -4.40
CA GLU A 141 1.24 -20.15 -3.03
C GLU A 141 2.58 -19.51 -2.63
N LYS A 142 3.61 -19.63 -3.47
CA LYS A 142 4.92 -19.00 -3.23
C LYS A 142 4.87 -17.47 -3.21
N LEU A 143 3.99 -16.86 -4.00
CA LEU A 143 3.76 -15.40 -3.96
C LEU A 143 3.06 -14.99 -2.66
N MET A 144 2.09 -15.78 -2.20
CA MET A 144 1.41 -15.55 -0.92
C MET A 144 2.35 -15.70 0.28
N GLU A 145 3.20 -16.72 0.30
CA GLU A 145 4.22 -16.90 1.33
C GLU A 145 5.17 -15.69 1.41
N ALA A 146 5.65 -15.24 0.25
CA ALA A 146 6.54 -14.09 0.16
C ALA A 146 5.91 -12.78 0.65
N ASP A 147 4.61 -12.58 0.36
CA ASP A 147 3.88 -11.39 0.82
C ASP A 147 3.59 -11.47 2.34
N ASN A 148 3.38 -12.68 2.89
CA ASN A 148 3.23 -12.90 4.33
C ASN A 148 4.53 -12.64 5.12
N GLU A 149 5.69 -13.07 4.59
CA GLU A 149 7.01 -12.84 5.19
C GLU A 149 7.32 -11.35 5.36
N ALA A 150 6.86 -10.51 4.43
CA ALA A 150 7.06 -9.07 4.46
C ALA A 150 6.29 -8.36 5.59
N ARG A 151 5.45 -9.08 6.37
CA ARG A 151 4.62 -8.55 7.48
C ARG A 151 3.74 -7.36 7.10
N ALA A 152 3.51 -7.14 5.81
CA ALA A 152 2.65 -6.12 5.27
C ALA A 152 1.78 -6.76 4.19
N ALA A 153 0.45 -6.69 4.36
CA ALA A 153 -0.48 -7.16 3.35
C ALA A 153 -0.25 -6.36 2.05
N ARG A 154 0.38 -7.01 1.07
CA ARG A 154 0.62 -6.40 -0.24
C ARG A 154 -0.63 -6.57 -1.09
N ARG A 155 -1.08 -5.46 -1.68
CA ARG A 155 -2.11 -5.52 -2.71
C ARG A 155 -1.51 -6.05 -4.01
N ARG A 156 -1.97 -7.20 -4.49
CA ARG A 156 -1.43 -7.88 -5.67
C ARG A 156 -2.56 -8.40 -6.53
N LEU A 157 -2.45 -8.20 -7.83
CA LEU A 157 -3.35 -8.79 -8.81
C LEU A 157 -2.65 -9.94 -9.54
N VAL A 158 -3.29 -11.10 -9.51
CA VAL A 158 -2.96 -12.25 -10.36
C VAL A 158 -4.15 -12.51 -11.29
N LEU A 159 -3.88 -12.65 -12.59
CA LEU A 159 -4.88 -13.03 -13.58
C LEU A 159 -4.60 -14.45 -14.03
N ILE A 160 -5.57 -15.34 -13.85
CA ILE A 160 -5.56 -16.67 -14.47
C ILE A 160 -6.24 -16.54 -15.81
N TYR A 161 -5.51 -16.83 -16.89
CA TYR A 161 -6.00 -16.77 -18.25
C TYR A 161 -6.05 -18.18 -18.83
N THR A 162 -7.26 -18.70 -19.06
CA THR A 162 -7.48 -20.13 -19.35
C THR A 162 -8.25 -20.36 -20.65
N GLY A 163 -7.95 -21.47 -21.34
CA GLY A 163 -8.79 -21.97 -22.44
C GLY A 163 -9.88 -22.97 -21.98
N ASP A 164 -9.78 -23.43 -20.73
CA ASP A 164 -10.74 -24.37 -20.13
C ASP A 164 -12.01 -23.66 -19.65
N ASP A 165 -13.02 -24.42 -19.24
CA ASP A 165 -14.20 -23.85 -18.60
C ASP A 165 -13.80 -23.15 -17.29
N VAL A 166 -14.10 -21.85 -17.19
CA VAL A 166 -13.70 -21.03 -16.05
C VAL A 166 -14.34 -21.53 -14.75
N THR A 167 -15.51 -22.17 -14.81
CA THR A 167 -16.18 -22.76 -13.66
C THR A 167 -15.34 -23.91 -13.08
N ASP A 168 -14.86 -24.80 -13.93
CA ASP A 168 -14.00 -25.93 -13.53
C ASP A 168 -12.67 -25.44 -12.95
N VAL A 169 -12.11 -24.37 -13.53
CA VAL A 169 -10.89 -23.73 -13.02
C VAL A 169 -11.12 -23.11 -11.64
N LYS A 170 -12.25 -22.40 -11.46
CA LYS A 170 -12.65 -21.81 -10.16
C LYS A 170 -12.85 -22.91 -9.12
N ASP A 171 -13.52 -24.00 -9.46
CA ASP A 171 -13.74 -25.13 -8.54
C ASP A 171 -12.41 -25.78 -8.14
N THR A 172 -11.51 -26.02 -9.10
CA THR A 172 -10.17 -26.57 -8.82
C THR A 172 -9.35 -25.63 -7.92
N PHE A 173 -9.41 -24.32 -8.17
CA PHE A 173 -8.76 -23.32 -7.33
C PHE A 173 -9.35 -23.30 -5.91
N ASP A 174 -10.67 -23.31 -5.79
CA ASP A 174 -11.38 -23.27 -4.52
C ASP A 174 -11.15 -24.56 -3.71
N GLU A 175 -11.01 -25.72 -4.33
CA GLU A 175 -10.64 -26.97 -3.64
C GLU A 175 -9.30 -26.85 -2.91
N ARG A 176 -8.30 -26.20 -3.54
CA ARG A 176 -6.97 -26.02 -2.96
C ARG A 176 -6.91 -24.88 -1.95
N PHE A 177 -7.60 -23.76 -2.22
CA PHE A 177 -7.44 -22.51 -1.48
C PHE A 177 -8.66 -22.08 -0.66
N LYS A 178 -9.64 -22.97 -0.43
CA LYS A 178 -10.92 -22.70 0.26
C LYS A 178 -10.82 -21.91 1.57
N LYS A 179 -9.75 -22.10 2.33
CA LYS A 179 -9.55 -21.46 3.65
C LYS A 179 -8.82 -20.13 3.56
N ASP A 180 -8.13 -19.87 2.45
CA ASP A 180 -7.27 -18.71 2.28
C ASP A 180 -7.98 -17.55 1.58
N PHE A 181 -8.86 -17.84 0.62
CA PHE A 181 -9.55 -16.83 -0.16
C PHE A 181 -11.05 -16.77 0.16
N VAL A 182 -11.59 -15.57 0.01
CA VAL A 182 -13.03 -15.30 0.13
C VAL A 182 -13.56 -14.88 -1.24
N GLY A 183 -14.71 -15.42 -1.62
CA GLY A 183 -15.45 -15.07 -2.82
C GLY A 183 -16.70 -15.94 -2.94
N ARG A 184 -17.77 -15.41 -3.54
CA ARG A 184 -18.95 -16.21 -3.87
C ARG A 184 -18.69 -16.98 -5.16
N ASN A 185 -19.32 -18.16 -5.32
CA ASN A 185 -19.13 -19.00 -6.52
C ASN A 185 -19.31 -18.23 -7.83
N ASP A 186 -20.19 -17.22 -7.86
CA ASP A 186 -20.52 -16.44 -9.05
C ASP A 186 -19.57 -15.25 -9.33
N GLU A 187 -18.65 -14.92 -8.40
CA GLU A 187 -17.73 -13.79 -8.60
C GLU A 187 -16.60 -14.17 -9.58
N PRO A 188 -16.20 -13.26 -10.51
CA PRO A 188 -15.12 -13.49 -11.47
C PRO A 188 -13.72 -13.44 -10.83
N TYR A 189 -13.64 -13.33 -9.51
CA TYR A 189 -12.39 -13.26 -8.75
C TYR A 189 -12.51 -13.90 -7.37
N ARG A 190 -11.36 -14.08 -6.70
CA ARG A 190 -11.20 -14.47 -5.30
C ARG A 190 -10.24 -13.47 -4.63
N ASP A 191 -10.57 -13.02 -3.41
CA ASP A 191 -9.79 -12.00 -2.69
C ASP A 191 -9.32 -12.51 -1.32
N ARG A 192 -8.08 -12.17 -0.96
CA ARG A 192 -7.48 -12.44 0.35
C ARG A 192 -6.69 -11.21 0.79
N ASN A 193 -7.28 -10.40 1.67
CA ASN A 193 -6.61 -9.25 2.29
C ASN A 193 -5.88 -8.33 1.28
N GLY A 194 -6.45 -8.14 0.08
CA GLY A 194 -5.85 -7.34 -0.98
C GLY A 194 -5.02 -8.12 -2.00
N PHE A 195 -4.80 -9.42 -1.81
CA PHE A 195 -4.33 -10.32 -2.86
C PHE A 195 -5.55 -10.82 -3.64
N ARG A 196 -5.68 -10.38 -4.89
CA ARG A 196 -6.79 -10.75 -5.78
C ARG A 196 -6.33 -11.69 -6.88
N VAL A 197 -7.07 -12.77 -7.07
CA VAL A 197 -6.96 -13.68 -8.22
C VAL A 197 -8.22 -13.51 -9.05
N ALA A 198 -8.10 -13.01 -10.28
CA ALA A 198 -9.22 -12.91 -11.22
C ALA A 198 -9.07 -13.94 -12.34
N PHE A 199 -10.20 -14.45 -12.83
CA PHE A 199 -10.27 -15.52 -13.82
C PHE A 199 -10.80 -14.97 -15.14
N LEU A 200 -10.07 -15.20 -16.23
CA LEU A 200 -10.40 -14.76 -17.57
C LEU A 200 -10.33 -15.94 -18.54
N SER A 201 -11.25 -16.02 -19.49
CA SER A 201 -11.22 -17.05 -20.55
C SER A 201 -10.65 -16.54 -21.86
N LYS A 202 -9.90 -17.41 -22.55
CA LYS A 202 -9.43 -17.24 -23.92
C LYS A 202 -10.64 -17.31 -24.88
N PRO A 203 -10.68 -16.50 -25.94
CA PRO A 203 -11.77 -16.52 -26.90
C PRO A 203 -11.83 -17.87 -27.63
N GLY A 204 -13.03 -18.46 -27.73
CA GLY A 204 -13.25 -19.77 -28.36
C GLY A 204 -13.28 -20.98 -27.41
N GLY A 205 -13.16 -20.76 -26.09
CA GLY A 205 -13.42 -21.77 -25.06
C GLY A 205 -14.87 -22.29 -25.06
N SER A 206 -15.12 -23.39 -24.34
CA SER A 206 -16.38 -24.15 -24.39
C SER A 206 -17.64 -23.42 -23.91
N SER A 207 -17.53 -22.19 -23.41
CA SER A 207 -18.65 -21.43 -22.88
C SER A 207 -18.53 -19.94 -23.22
N ASN A 208 -19.59 -19.37 -23.83
CA ASN A 208 -19.80 -17.92 -23.99
C ASN A 208 -20.06 -17.28 -22.61
N LEU A 209 -19.06 -17.31 -21.74
CA LEU A 209 -19.11 -16.65 -20.45
C LEU A 209 -18.82 -15.16 -20.62
N PRO A 210 -19.37 -14.29 -19.75
CA PRO A 210 -19.08 -12.84 -19.75
C PRO A 210 -17.61 -12.50 -19.44
N GLU A 211 -16.77 -13.50 -19.17
CA GLU A 211 -15.36 -13.41 -18.80
C GLU A 211 -14.41 -13.67 -19.98
N ALA A 212 -14.94 -13.84 -21.19
CA ALA A 212 -14.15 -14.04 -22.41
C ALA A 212 -13.47 -12.73 -22.82
N VAL A 213 -12.12 -12.74 -22.83
CA VAL A 213 -11.30 -11.58 -23.15
C VAL A 213 -10.32 -11.97 -24.24
N ASP A 214 -10.36 -11.26 -25.37
CA ASP A 214 -9.42 -11.49 -26.46
C ASP A 214 -8.03 -10.92 -26.14
N PHE A 215 -6.99 -11.44 -26.82
CA PHE A 215 -5.60 -11.03 -26.62
C PHE A 215 -5.35 -9.51 -26.74
N PRO A 216 -5.95 -8.77 -27.70
CA PRO A 216 -5.81 -7.31 -27.76
C PRO A 216 -6.44 -6.57 -26.59
N GLU A 217 -7.48 -7.14 -25.97
CA GLU A 217 -8.27 -6.53 -24.91
C GLU A 217 -7.72 -6.85 -23.52
N LEU A 218 -6.95 -7.95 -23.39
CA LEU A 218 -6.34 -8.39 -22.14
C LEU A 218 -5.56 -7.28 -21.39
N PRO A 219 -4.73 -6.44 -22.04
CA PRO A 219 -4.06 -5.34 -21.36
C PRO A 219 -5.02 -4.33 -20.73
N GLU A 220 -6.14 -4.04 -21.40
CA GLU A 220 -7.13 -3.10 -20.88
C GLU A 220 -7.91 -3.71 -19.71
N GLU A 221 -8.32 -4.98 -19.83
CA GLU A 221 -9.03 -5.65 -18.75
C GLU A 221 -8.14 -5.85 -17.51
N ALA A 222 -6.84 -6.13 -17.70
CA ALA A 222 -5.90 -6.21 -16.60
C ALA A 222 -5.80 -4.89 -15.80
N ILE A 223 -5.77 -3.75 -16.50
CA ILE A 223 -5.75 -2.43 -15.87
C ILE A 223 -7.09 -2.13 -15.18
N LYS A 224 -8.21 -2.48 -15.82
CA LYS A 224 -9.55 -2.32 -15.23
C LYS A 224 -9.68 -3.15 -13.95
N GLU A 225 -9.24 -4.40 -13.95
CA GLU A 225 -9.32 -5.24 -12.76
C GLU A 225 -8.40 -4.73 -11.64
N PHE A 226 -7.20 -4.24 -11.99
CA PHE A 226 -6.33 -3.59 -11.01
C PHE A 226 -6.98 -2.33 -10.41
N ALA A 227 -7.68 -1.55 -11.23
CA ALA A 227 -8.43 -0.38 -10.78
C ALA A 227 -9.62 -0.77 -9.88
N ARG A 228 -10.38 -1.82 -10.23
CA ARG A 228 -11.50 -2.34 -9.43
C ARG A 228 -11.04 -2.82 -8.05
N MET A 229 -9.92 -3.56 -7.98
CA MET A 229 -9.32 -4.01 -6.72
C MET A 229 -8.95 -2.83 -5.79
N ASN A 230 -8.62 -1.68 -6.37
CA ASN A 230 -8.23 -0.46 -5.66
C ASN A 230 -9.32 0.62 -5.69
N SER A 231 -10.58 0.24 -5.91
CA SER A 231 -11.69 1.17 -5.93
C SER A 231 -11.95 1.75 -4.52
N GLY A 232 -11.86 3.07 -4.42
CA GLY A 232 -12.08 3.81 -3.18
C GLY A 232 -11.47 5.20 -3.23
N LEU A 233 -12.07 6.17 -2.50
CA LEU A 233 -11.61 7.56 -2.50
C LEU A 233 -10.16 7.70 -2.01
N LEU A 234 -9.85 7.15 -0.83
CA LEU A 234 -8.50 7.19 -0.28
C LEU A 234 -7.52 6.34 -1.10
N SER A 235 -7.96 5.17 -1.58
CA SER A 235 -7.16 4.31 -2.44
C SER A 235 -6.78 5.00 -3.75
N ARG A 236 -7.69 5.77 -4.34
CA ARG A 236 -7.41 6.59 -5.52
C ARG A 236 -6.34 7.65 -5.26
N ALA A 237 -6.51 8.44 -4.20
CA ALA A 237 -5.56 9.49 -3.85
C ALA A 237 -4.17 8.90 -3.56
N ALA A 238 -4.12 7.77 -2.84
CA ALA A 238 -2.87 7.05 -2.59
C ALA A 238 -2.23 6.53 -3.88
N LEU A 239 -3.02 5.92 -4.78
CA LEU A 239 -2.54 5.38 -6.05
C LEU A 239 -1.99 6.50 -6.95
N ARG A 240 -2.68 7.64 -7.00
CA ARG A 240 -2.21 8.84 -7.70
C ARG A 240 -0.90 9.35 -7.13
N GLY A 241 -0.77 9.45 -5.81
CA GLY A 241 0.47 9.88 -5.15
C GLY A 241 1.63 8.93 -5.46
N LEU A 242 1.40 7.62 -5.41
CA LEU A 242 2.41 6.62 -5.77
C LEU A 242 2.80 6.67 -7.25
N ALA A 243 1.84 6.91 -8.16
CA ALA A 243 2.13 7.12 -9.58
C ALA A 243 3.06 8.33 -9.79
N VAL A 244 2.77 9.45 -9.13
CA VAL A 244 3.60 10.66 -9.24
C VAL A 244 5.01 10.44 -8.66
N ILE A 245 5.14 9.71 -7.56
CA ILE A 245 6.46 9.29 -7.03
C ILE A 245 7.20 8.46 -8.09
N ARG A 246 6.53 7.46 -8.66
CA ARG A 246 7.09 6.58 -9.71
C ARG A 246 7.61 7.40 -10.90
N GLU A 247 6.80 8.30 -11.43
CA GLU A 247 7.15 9.20 -12.55
C GLU A 247 8.36 10.11 -12.21
N ASN A 248 8.54 10.48 -10.94
CA ASN A 248 9.62 11.36 -10.49
C ASN A 248 10.82 10.61 -9.89
N THR A 249 10.87 9.28 -9.93
CA THR A 249 11.95 8.48 -9.30
C THR A 249 13.34 8.92 -9.76
N HIS A 250 13.55 9.10 -11.07
CA HIS A 250 14.85 9.53 -11.61
C HIS A 250 15.20 10.98 -11.24
N ARG A 251 14.19 11.84 -11.10
CA ARG A 251 14.38 13.21 -10.60
C ARG A 251 14.82 13.20 -9.13
N ILE A 252 14.20 12.37 -8.30
CA ILE A 252 14.61 12.21 -6.89
C ILE A 252 16.05 11.70 -6.83
N LEU A 253 16.42 10.68 -7.62
CA LEU A 253 17.80 10.18 -7.67
C LEU A 253 18.80 11.26 -8.08
N SER A 254 18.43 12.17 -9.00
CA SER A 254 19.31 13.27 -9.42
C SER A 254 19.66 14.28 -8.32
N ARG A 255 18.93 14.27 -7.19
CA ARG A 255 19.21 15.13 -6.01
C ARG A 255 20.34 14.61 -5.12
N PHE A 256 20.72 13.35 -5.30
CA PHE A 256 21.79 12.70 -4.55
C PHE A 256 22.91 12.26 -5.49
N PRO A 257 23.56 13.21 -6.22
CA PRO A 257 24.56 12.84 -7.18
C PRO A 257 25.91 12.55 -6.49
N PRO A 258 26.83 11.80 -7.13
CA PRO A 258 28.09 11.37 -6.51
C PRO A 258 28.99 12.51 -6.02
N GLU A 259 28.83 13.73 -6.56
CA GLU A 259 29.62 14.90 -6.16
C GLU A 259 29.38 15.32 -4.70
N LEU A 260 28.26 14.91 -4.09
CA LEU A 260 27.96 15.17 -2.68
C LEU A 260 28.69 14.25 -1.71
N ASP A 261 29.30 13.16 -2.19
CA ASP A 261 29.92 12.13 -1.34
C ASP A 261 31.02 12.74 -0.44
N GLY A 262 31.84 13.64 -0.99
CA GLY A 262 32.88 14.33 -0.20
C GLY A 262 32.31 15.17 0.96
N ALA A 263 31.19 15.86 0.71
CA ALA A 263 30.51 16.66 1.74
C ALA A 263 29.86 15.76 2.80
N TYR A 264 29.25 14.64 2.39
CA TYR A 264 28.72 13.66 3.32
C TYR A 264 29.82 13.04 4.21
N LEU A 265 30.95 12.65 3.63
CA LEU A 265 32.09 12.11 4.40
C LEU A 265 32.64 13.13 5.40
N ALA A 266 32.78 14.40 5.00
CA ALA A 266 33.18 15.46 5.91
C ALA A 266 32.16 15.66 7.04
N HIS A 267 30.87 15.71 6.73
CA HIS A 267 29.78 15.80 7.70
C HIS A 267 29.81 14.63 8.70
N ARG A 268 30.00 13.40 8.21
CA ARG A 268 30.16 12.20 9.03
C ARG A 268 31.35 12.30 9.98
N ALA A 269 32.51 12.75 9.48
CA ALA A 269 33.71 12.94 10.30
C ALA A 269 33.54 14.00 11.40
N MET A 270 32.71 15.03 11.16
CA MET A 270 32.39 16.08 12.14
C MET A 270 31.28 15.70 13.12
N THR A 271 30.49 14.67 12.82
CA THR A 271 29.38 14.23 13.66
C THR A 271 29.90 13.33 14.80
N THR A 272 29.42 13.53 16.02
CA THR A 272 29.78 12.70 17.17
C THR A 272 28.55 12.02 17.77
N PRO A 273 28.47 10.67 17.75
CA PRO A 273 29.37 9.73 17.06
C PRO A 273 29.21 9.82 15.53
N PRO A 274 30.22 9.46 14.72
CA PRO A 274 30.13 9.53 13.26
C PRO A 274 28.95 8.75 12.67
N GLN A 275 28.56 7.64 13.29
CA GLN A 275 27.44 6.78 12.90
C GLN A 275 26.10 7.54 12.90
N ALA A 276 25.96 8.60 13.70
CA ALA A 276 24.71 9.37 13.73
C ALA A 276 24.40 10.05 12.37
N ALA A 277 25.41 10.32 11.54
CA ALA A 277 25.20 10.86 10.20
C ALA A 277 24.45 9.90 9.27
N GLU A 278 24.55 8.58 9.50
CA GLU A 278 23.86 7.55 8.70
C GLU A 278 22.33 7.69 8.80
N GLY A 279 21.83 8.19 9.94
CA GLY A 279 20.41 8.43 10.16
C GLY A 279 19.82 9.61 9.39
N HIS A 280 20.63 10.44 8.73
CA HIS A 280 20.16 11.66 8.05
C HIS A 280 19.55 11.39 6.65
N ILE A 281 19.98 10.32 5.96
CA ILE A 281 19.53 10.06 4.58
C ILE A 281 18.03 9.77 4.50
N GLY A 282 17.47 9.05 5.49
CA GLY A 282 16.06 8.71 5.53
C GLY A 282 15.15 9.95 5.55
N PRO A 283 15.31 10.87 6.52
CA PRO A 283 14.57 12.13 6.56
C PRO A 283 14.76 13.01 5.31
N LEU A 284 15.98 13.08 4.75
CA LEU A 284 16.23 13.85 3.53
C LEU A 284 15.45 13.28 2.33
N LEU A 285 15.51 11.96 2.12
CA LEU A 285 14.73 11.29 1.07
C LEU A 285 13.23 11.46 1.30
N ALA A 286 12.76 11.37 2.55
CA ALA A 286 11.36 11.61 2.88
C ALA A 286 10.92 13.05 2.53
N SER A 287 11.76 14.05 2.77
CA SER A 287 11.49 15.44 2.39
C SER A 287 11.34 15.60 0.87
N GLU A 288 12.21 14.96 0.06
CA GLU A 288 12.09 15.01 -1.40
C GLU A 288 10.80 14.32 -1.90
N LEU A 289 10.38 13.23 -1.23
CA LEU A 289 9.11 12.58 -1.53
C LEU A 289 7.92 13.47 -1.15
N GLU A 290 7.97 14.15 -0.01
CA GLU A 290 6.96 15.11 0.43
C GLU A 290 6.81 16.27 -0.58
N ASP A 291 7.93 16.81 -1.08
CA ASP A 291 7.93 17.88 -2.09
C ASP A 291 7.29 17.43 -3.41
N VAL A 292 7.57 16.20 -3.84
CA VAL A 292 6.94 15.61 -5.04
C VAL A 292 5.43 15.45 -4.84
N LEU A 293 4.99 15.00 -3.67
CA LEU A 293 3.56 14.81 -3.36
C LEU A 293 2.83 16.15 -3.20
N ALA A 294 3.46 17.17 -2.63
CA ALA A 294 2.89 18.50 -2.50
C ALA A 294 2.58 19.13 -3.87
N GLY A 295 3.41 18.86 -4.89
CA GLY A 295 3.18 19.30 -6.26
C GLY A 295 2.14 18.47 -7.04
N ALA A 296 1.65 17.36 -6.48
CA ALA A 296 0.81 16.39 -7.20
C ALA A 296 -0.68 16.75 -7.26
N GLY A 297 -1.15 17.72 -6.47
CA GLY A 297 -2.57 18.10 -6.37
C GLY A 297 -3.44 16.95 -5.86
N LEU A 298 -3.01 16.26 -4.80
CA LEU A 298 -3.76 15.12 -4.26
C LEU A 298 -5.11 15.54 -3.68
N GLU A 299 -5.27 16.81 -3.29
CA GLU A 299 -6.53 17.36 -2.81
C GLU A 299 -7.63 17.26 -3.89
N ASP A 300 -7.28 17.44 -5.17
CA ASP A 300 -8.23 17.34 -6.28
C ASP A 300 -8.79 15.92 -6.41
N SER A 301 -8.05 14.91 -5.95
CA SER A 301 -8.52 13.52 -5.93
C SER A 301 -9.58 13.25 -4.87
N LEU A 302 -9.72 14.16 -3.89
CA LEU A 302 -10.66 14.07 -2.77
C LEU A 302 -11.65 15.25 -2.75
N GLY A 303 -11.64 16.09 -3.80
CA GLY A 303 -12.55 17.23 -3.91
C GLY A 303 -14.01 16.82 -3.94
N LEU A 304 -14.89 17.73 -3.51
CA LEU A 304 -16.32 17.44 -3.32
C LEU A 304 -16.99 16.86 -4.58
N GLU A 305 -16.66 17.37 -5.77
CA GLU A 305 -17.23 16.87 -7.04
C GLU A 305 -16.90 15.40 -7.30
N VAL A 306 -15.67 14.97 -6.96
CA VAL A 306 -15.28 13.56 -7.05
C VAL A 306 -16.05 12.71 -6.03
N VAL A 307 -16.25 13.23 -4.82
CA VAL A 307 -16.99 12.53 -3.78
C VAL A 307 -18.46 12.36 -4.16
N LYS A 308 -19.10 13.39 -4.74
CA LYS A 308 -20.47 13.32 -5.27
C LYS A 308 -20.61 12.21 -6.30
N GLN A 309 -19.67 12.18 -7.25
CA GLN A 309 -19.65 11.15 -8.27
C GLN A 309 -19.51 9.74 -7.68
N TRP A 310 -18.59 9.59 -6.73
CA TRP A 310 -18.39 8.33 -6.04
C TRP A 310 -19.64 7.89 -5.25
N LEU A 311 -20.33 8.81 -4.56
CA LEU A 311 -21.58 8.54 -3.83
C LEU A 311 -22.71 8.07 -4.75
N LYS A 312 -22.81 8.67 -5.94
CA LYS A 312 -23.78 8.29 -6.98
C LYS A 312 -23.52 6.88 -7.48
N GLU A 313 -22.27 6.55 -7.78
CA GLU A 313 -21.88 5.22 -8.29
C GLU A 313 -21.92 4.13 -7.19
N SER A 314 -21.67 4.49 -5.93
CA SER A 314 -21.77 3.55 -4.81
C SER A 314 -23.21 3.21 -4.41
N GLY A 315 -24.21 3.92 -4.97
CA GLY A 315 -25.62 3.72 -4.64
C GLY A 315 -25.98 4.14 -3.21
N ALA A 316 -25.35 5.19 -2.68
CA ALA A 316 -25.58 5.64 -1.30
C ALA A 316 -27.04 6.11 -1.10
N LYS A 317 -27.76 5.49 -0.15
CA LYS A 317 -29.20 5.73 0.08
C LYS A 317 -29.58 7.15 0.53
N ASN A 318 -28.60 7.99 0.91
CA ASN A 318 -28.79 9.36 1.41
C ASN A 318 -27.83 10.37 0.75
N ALA A 319 -27.46 10.17 -0.53
CA ALA A 319 -26.42 10.95 -1.21
C ALA A 319 -26.58 12.48 -1.02
N GLU A 320 -27.76 13.06 -1.29
CA GLU A 320 -27.98 14.51 -1.16
C GLU A 320 -27.76 15.05 0.26
N SER A 321 -28.17 14.28 1.29
CA SER A 321 -27.99 14.67 2.69
C SER A 321 -26.52 14.58 3.10
N ILE A 322 -25.83 13.51 2.67
CA ILE A 322 -24.40 13.32 2.87
C ILE A 322 -23.60 14.45 2.20
N GLU A 323 -23.95 14.82 0.96
CA GLU A 323 -23.31 15.91 0.24
C GLU A 323 -23.37 17.24 1.01
N LYS A 324 -24.55 17.61 1.52
CA LYS A 324 -24.71 18.81 2.36
C LYS A 324 -23.91 18.73 3.65
N MET A 325 -23.85 17.57 4.30
CA MET A 325 -23.02 17.36 5.49
C MET A 325 -21.53 17.54 5.19
N LEU A 326 -21.06 17.05 4.04
CA LEU A 326 -19.65 17.16 3.63
C LEU A 326 -19.27 18.59 3.24
N SER A 327 -20.19 19.39 2.68
CA SER A 327 -19.92 20.78 2.31
C SER A 327 -20.04 21.77 3.47
N GLU A 328 -21.01 21.58 4.37
CA GLU A 328 -21.35 22.57 5.41
C GLU A 328 -21.06 22.08 6.85
N GLY A 329 -20.66 20.82 7.00
CA GLY A 329 -20.35 20.18 8.28
C GLY A 329 -21.53 19.39 8.88
N ALA A 330 -21.21 18.25 9.49
CA ALA A 330 -22.20 17.32 10.06
C ALA A 330 -23.04 17.92 11.20
N GLU A 331 -22.53 18.88 11.97
CA GLU A 331 -23.30 19.52 13.05
C GLU A 331 -24.41 20.46 12.52
N ASN A 332 -24.23 21.01 11.32
CA ASN A 332 -25.15 21.96 10.71
C ASN A 332 -26.31 21.30 9.96
N ASN A 333 -26.10 20.07 9.49
CA ASN A 333 -27.04 19.29 8.71
C ASN A 333 -27.32 17.94 9.39
N PRO A 334 -28.22 17.88 10.39
CA PRO A 334 -28.57 16.61 11.03
C PRO A 334 -29.41 15.72 10.09
N PRO A 335 -29.39 14.39 10.27
CA PRO A 335 -30.32 13.48 9.60
C PRO A 335 -31.79 13.85 9.86
N GLU A 336 -32.67 13.49 8.93
CA GLU A 336 -34.12 13.72 9.08
C GLU A 336 -34.65 13.17 10.42
N GLY A 337 -35.48 13.98 11.09
CA GLY A 337 -36.05 13.63 12.40
C GLY A 337 -35.14 13.90 13.62
N LYS A 338 -33.89 14.34 13.45
CA LYS A 338 -33.02 14.75 14.56
C LYS A 338 -32.84 16.27 14.62
N SER A 339 -32.97 16.86 15.81
CA SER A 339 -32.59 18.27 16.01
C SER A 339 -31.05 18.43 16.03
N LYS A 340 -30.55 19.62 15.64
CA LYS A 340 -29.11 19.95 15.70
C LYS A 340 -28.48 19.64 17.07
N LYS A 341 -29.17 19.97 18.16
CA LYS A 341 -28.69 19.76 19.53
C LYS A 341 -28.60 18.27 19.88
N GLN A 342 -29.59 17.47 19.50
CA GLN A 342 -29.57 16.02 19.71
C GLN A 342 -28.46 15.37 18.89
N TRP A 343 -28.30 15.79 17.64
CA TRP A 343 -27.28 15.24 16.74
C TRP A 343 -25.86 15.56 17.20
N SER A 344 -25.55 16.83 17.52
CA SER A 344 -24.23 17.20 18.07
C SER A 344 -23.93 16.47 19.38
N LYS A 345 -24.93 16.26 20.25
CA LYS A 345 -24.75 15.45 21.47
C LYS A 345 -24.44 13.98 21.14
N SER A 346 -25.09 13.41 20.13
CA SER A 346 -24.83 12.04 19.65
C SER A 346 -23.40 11.91 19.13
N LEU A 347 -22.97 12.82 18.25
CA LEU A 347 -21.62 12.81 17.67
C LEU A 347 -20.52 12.98 18.73
N LYS A 348 -20.75 13.84 19.74
CA LYS A 348 -19.81 14.01 20.86
C LYS A 348 -19.70 12.78 21.75
N GLY A 349 -20.79 12.01 21.89
CA GLY A 349 -20.81 10.80 22.72
C GLY A 349 -20.30 9.56 21.97
N ASN A 350 -20.66 9.43 20.70
CA ASN A 350 -20.24 8.35 19.81
C ASN A 350 -20.03 8.90 18.39
N PRO A 351 -18.79 9.24 17.99
CA PRO A 351 -18.52 9.78 16.66
C PRO A 351 -18.81 8.76 15.54
N HIS A 352 -18.80 7.45 15.84
CA HIS A 352 -19.05 6.38 14.87
C HIS A 352 -20.45 6.44 14.24
N THR A 353 -21.40 7.09 14.92
CA THR A 353 -22.76 7.28 14.40
C THR A 353 -22.78 8.05 13.07
N LEU A 354 -21.76 8.89 12.79
CA LEU A 354 -21.66 9.55 11.48
C LEU A 354 -21.31 8.56 10.37
N THR A 355 -20.32 7.70 10.61
CA THR A 355 -19.90 6.66 9.65
C THR A 355 -21.00 5.62 9.44
N GLU A 356 -21.71 5.23 10.51
CA GLU A 356 -22.92 4.39 10.44
C GLU A 356 -23.96 5.01 9.49
N PHE A 357 -24.22 6.31 9.62
CA PHE A 357 -25.19 7.03 8.80
C PHE A 357 -24.75 7.15 7.33
N ILE A 358 -23.48 7.51 7.08
CA ILE A 358 -22.96 7.70 5.72
C ILE A 358 -22.96 6.39 4.93
N PHE A 359 -22.59 5.28 5.57
CA PHE A 359 -22.39 3.99 4.90
C PHE A 359 -23.51 2.97 5.12
N ASP A 360 -24.58 3.31 5.85
CA ASP A 360 -25.64 2.38 6.26
C ASP A 360 -25.06 1.09 6.85
N SER A 361 -24.01 1.23 7.66
CA SER A 361 -23.19 0.12 8.13
C SER A 361 -23.49 -0.24 9.59
N PRO A 362 -23.37 -1.52 10.00
CA PRO A 362 -23.52 -1.91 11.39
C PRO A 362 -22.55 -1.15 12.32
N PRO A 363 -22.93 -0.84 13.57
CA PRO A 363 -22.11 -0.07 14.50
C PRO A 363 -20.68 -0.59 14.69
N GLU A 364 -20.52 -1.91 14.82
CA GLU A 364 -19.19 -2.55 14.94
C GLU A 364 -18.31 -2.33 13.70
N LYS A 365 -18.91 -2.31 12.49
CA LYS A 365 -18.16 -2.09 11.25
C LYS A 365 -17.73 -0.62 11.12
N ALA A 366 -18.62 0.31 11.45
CA ALA A 366 -18.32 1.73 11.47
C ALA A 366 -17.20 2.05 12.47
N LYS A 367 -17.33 1.55 13.71
CA LYS A 367 -16.32 1.67 14.77
C LYS A 367 -14.96 1.17 14.30
N ASN A 368 -14.88 -0.06 13.79
CA ASN A 368 -13.62 -0.63 13.32
C ASN A 368 -12.98 0.18 12.20
N THR A 369 -13.78 0.75 11.28
CA THR A 369 -13.28 1.54 10.14
C THR A 369 -12.75 2.90 10.62
N ASP A 370 -13.47 3.56 11.52
CA ASP A 370 -13.04 4.84 12.11
C ASP A 370 -11.77 4.67 12.94
N GLU A 371 -11.69 3.61 13.76
CA GLU A 371 -10.51 3.29 14.56
C GLU A 371 -9.31 2.98 13.66
N GLN A 372 -9.49 2.22 12.57
CA GLN A 372 -8.46 2.00 11.56
C GLN A 372 -7.96 3.31 10.94
N PHE A 373 -8.88 4.20 10.55
CA PHE A 373 -8.51 5.49 9.98
C PHE A 373 -7.80 6.39 11.01
N ALA A 374 -8.27 6.39 12.26
CA ALA A 374 -7.62 7.10 13.36
C ALA A 374 -6.20 6.55 13.61
N ALA A 375 -6.01 5.23 13.60
CA ALA A 375 -4.69 4.61 13.71
C ALA A 375 -3.77 5.02 12.54
N LEU A 376 -4.26 5.05 11.30
CA LEU A 376 -3.48 5.52 10.14
C LEU A 376 -3.00 6.97 10.28
N THR A 377 -3.79 7.83 10.92
CA THR A 377 -3.41 9.23 11.14
C THR A 377 -2.45 9.41 12.31
N THR A 378 -2.52 8.55 13.33
CA THR A 378 -1.79 8.72 14.61
C THR A 378 -0.55 7.85 14.77
N LEU A 379 -0.55 6.62 14.24
CA LEU A 379 0.49 5.62 14.40
C LEU A 379 1.47 5.58 13.23
N ARG A 380 2.67 5.05 13.49
CA ARG A 380 3.62 4.56 12.49
C ARG A 380 3.47 3.05 12.39
N PHE A 381 3.66 2.54 11.18
CA PHE A 381 3.68 1.10 10.89
C PHE A 381 5.08 0.73 10.40
N PRO A 382 6.06 0.58 11.32
CA PRO A 382 7.42 0.22 10.94
C PRO A 382 7.42 -1.17 10.28
N SER A 383 7.99 -1.24 9.08
CA SER A 383 8.20 -2.49 8.35
C SER A 383 9.51 -3.19 8.72
N THR A 384 10.29 -2.61 9.64
CA THR A 384 11.62 -3.09 10.03
C THR A 384 11.51 -4.19 11.07
N THR A 385 12.44 -5.13 11.03
CA THR A 385 12.62 -6.15 12.07
C THR A 385 13.40 -5.64 13.27
N GLU A 386 13.83 -4.38 13.25
CA GLU A 386 14.54 -3.72 14.33
C GLU A 386 13.70 -2.54 14.84
N HIS A 387 13.36 -2.57 16.13
CA HIS A 387 12.62 -1.50 16.80
C HIS A 387 13.54 -0.83 17.82
N ARG A 388 13.64 0.49 17.75
CA ARG A 388 14.40 1.30 18.72
C ARG A 388 13.46 1.99 19.70
N MET A 389 13.93 2.20 20.93
CA MET A 389 13.22 3.04 21.89
C MET A 389 13.44 4.51 21.52
N THR A 390 12.36 5.26 21.29
CA THR A 390 12.41 6.68 20.93
C THR A 390 11.13 7.39 21.40
N LEU A 391 11.10 8.73 21.27
CA LEU A 391 9.89 9.52 21.43
C LEU A 391 8.71 8.90 20.68
N GLY A 392 7.62 8.60 21.38
CA GLY A 392 6.41 8.02 20.79
C GLY A 392 6.36 6.49 20.79
N THR A 393 7.41 5.79 21.22
CA THR A 393 7.36 4.33 21.40
C THR A 393 6.38 3.98 22.52
N VAL A 394 5.42 3.10 22.22
CA VAL A 394 4.46 2.55 23.18
C VAL A 394 4.83 1.12 23.49
N VAL A 395 4.93 0.81 24.78
CA VAL A 395 5.23 -0.53 25.27
C VAL A 395 4.18 -1.02 26.26
N ARG A 396 4.00 -2.33 26.37
CA ARG A 396 3.17 -3.00 27.37
C ARG A 396 4.07 -3.73 28.36
N GLN A 397 3.80 -3.59 29.65
CA GLN A 397 4.54 -4.28 30.68
C GLN A 397 4.19 -5.78 30.73
N GLU A 398 5.19 -6.64 30.88
CA GLU A 398 4.97 -8.09 31.04
C GLU A 398 4.18 -8.40 32.33
N GLY A 399 3.20 -9.30 32.25
CA GLY A 399 2.40 -9.76 33.39
C GLY A 399 1.05 -9.04 33.60
N ASP A 400 0.88 -7.82 33.10
CA ASP A 400 -0.41 -7.11 33.13
C ASP A 400 -0.81 -6.65 31.72
N SER A 401 -1.99 -7.06 31.27
CA SER A 401 -2.51 -6.75 29.94
C SER A 401 -2.96 -5.29 29.76
N ASP A 402 -3.15 -4.55 30.85
CA ASP A 402 -3.69 -3.18 30.82
C ASP A 402 -2.67 -2.07 31.17
N ASP A 403 -1.45 -2.43 31.56
CA ASP A 403 -0.40 -1.46 31.88
C ASP A 403 0.49 -1.15 30.67
N TYR A 404 0.25 0.01 30.08
CA TYR A 404 1.00 0.55 28.94
C TYR A 404 1.91 1.70 29.39
N TRP A 405 2.97 1.94 28.64
CA TRP A 405 3.89 3.04 28.87
C TRP A 405 4.22 3.72 27.55
N LEU A 406 4.19 5.05 27.55
CA LEU A 406 4.55 5.88 26.39
C LEU A 406 5.88 6.58 26.65
N CYS A 407 6.88 6.33 25.81
CA CYS A 407 8.15 7.05 25.87
C CYS A 407 7.94 8.51 25.44
N VAL A 408 8.23 9.45 26.34
CA VAL A 408 8.12 10.90 26.09
C VAL A 408 9.50 11.59 26.07
N THR A 409 10.57 10.81 26.15
CA THR A 409 11.95 11.31 26.05
C THR A 409 12.20 11.87 24.65
N PRO A 410 12.79 13.07 24.49
CA PRO A 410 13.10 13.62 23.17
C PRO A 410 13.95 12.67 22.33
N ALA A 411 13.64 12.55 21.03
CA ALA A 411 14.33 11.60 20.15
C ALA A 411 15.86 11.82 20.07
N CYS A 412 16.34 13.05 20.26
CA CYS A 412 17.77 13.38 20.30
C CYS A 412 18.51 12.85 21.54
N ASP A 413 17.75 12.55 22.60
CA ASP A 413 18.24 12.02 23.88
C ASP A 413 18.11 10.49 23.94
N CYS A 414 17.50 9.86 22.92
CA CYS A 414 17.41 8.40 22.78
C CYS A 414 18.54 7.80 21.93
N VAL A 415 19.49 8.63 21.47
CA VAL A 415 20.60 8.25 20.59
C VAL A 415 21.91 8.76 21.16
N ARG A 416 23.04 8.20 20.69
CA ARG A 416 24.40 8.60 21.14
C ARG A 416 24.61 8.30 22.62
N LEU A 417 23.95 7.24 23.09
CA LEU A 417 24.00 6.77 24.46
C LEU A 417 25.36 6.11 24.71
N LYS A 418 26.17 6.72 25.58
CA LYS A 418 27.53 6.25 25.93
C LYS A 418 27.60 5.52 27.25
N ASN A 419 26.58 5.71 28.10
CA ASN A 419 26.54 5.08 29.40
C ASN A 419 26.10 3.64 29.24
N GLU A 420 26.69 2.73 30.01
CA GLU A 420 26.27 1.33 30.11
C GLU A 420 24.79 1.20 30.50
N ARG A 421 24.28 2.18 31.24
CA ARG A 421 22.87 2.29 31.62
C ARG A 421 22.32 3.67 31.31
N HIS A 422 21.15 3.71 30.71
CA HIS A 422 20.48 4.94 30.35
C HIS A 422 19.02 4.95 30.81
N LYS A 423 18.60 6.05 31.43
CA LYS A 423 17.24 6.24 31.93
C LYS A 423 16.41 7.00 30.89
N LEU A 424 15.33 6.39 30.46
CA LEU A 424 14.35 7.01 29.57
C LEU A 424 13.07 7.25 30.35
N PHE A 425 12.45 8.41 30.11
CA PHE A 425 11.24 8.86 30.79
C PHE A 425 9.97 8.48 30.00
N PHE A 426 9.00 7.92 30.72
CA PHE A 426 7.73 7.41 30.21
C PHE A 426 6.55 7.95 31.01
N LEU A 427 5.39 7.99 30.36
CA LEU A 427 4.11 8.22 31.02
C LEU A 427 3.31 6.92 31.06
N ARG A 428 2.73 6.62 32.22
CA ARG A 428 1.80 5.50 32.39
C ARG A 428 0.55 5.72 31.54
N CYS A 429 0.11 4.65 30.91
CA CYS A 429 -1.04 4.59 30.02
C CYS A 429 -1.91 3.39 30.40
N LYS A 430 -3.22 3.51 30.17
CA LYS A 430 -4.19 2.42 30.42
C LYS A 430 -5.19 2.33 29.28
N SER A 431 -5.87 1.19 29.13
CA SER A 431 -7.02 1.13 28.24
C SER A 431 -8.08 2.15 28.67
N ALA A 432 -8.68 2.82 27.70
CA ALA A 432 -9.72 3.80 27.97
C ALA A 432 -11.04 3.07 28.25
N GLY A 433 -11.59 3.27 29.45
CA GLY A 433 -12.96 2.87 29.73
C GLY A 433 -13.98 3.77 29.01
N ASN A 434 -15.26 3.39 29.06
CA ASN A 434 -16.37 4.04 28.32
C ASN A 434 -16.52 5.57 28.52
N SER A 435 -15.95 6.14 29.59
CA SER A 435 -16.02 7.58 29.91
C SER A 435 -14.66 8.31 29.85
N SER A 436 -13.59 7.60 29.54
CA SER A 436 -12.23 8.16 29.54
C SER A 436 -11.90 8.85 28.22
N LYS A 437 -11.09 9.91 28.28
CA LYS A 437 -10.61 10.58 27.06
C LYS A 437 -9.59 9.68 26.36
N VAL A 438 -9.91 9.28 25.12
CA VAL A 438 -8.99 8.55 24.26
C VAL A 438 -7.92 9.51 23.71
N HIS A 439 -6.65 9.16 23.87
CA HIS A 439 -5.53 9.96 23.39
C HIS A 439 -4.92 9.40 22.09
N PHE A 440 -4.85 8.07 21.99
CA PHE A 440 -4.44 7.32 20.80
C PHE A 440 -4.98 5.88 20.87
N LEU A 441 -4.75 5.11 19.81
CA LEU A 441 -5.12 3.71 19.70
C LEU A 441 -3.86 2.84 19.62
N VAL A 442 -3.91 1.59 20.06
CA VAL A 442 -2.85 0.59 19.82
C VAL A 442 -3.42 -0.68 19.19
N PRO A 443 -2.67 -1.43 18.37
CA PRO A 443 -3.12 -2.72 17.86
C PRO A 443 -3.44 -3.70 19.00
N SER A 444 -4.44 -4.54 18.80
CA SER A 444 -4.80 -5.64 19.71
C SER A 444 -4.16 -6.96 19.28
N ASP A 445 -3.72 -7.76 20.25
CA ASP A 445 -3.18 -9.10 20.02
C ASP A 445 -4.27 -10.20 19.93
N GLY A 446 -5.53 -9.88 20.25
CA GLY A 446 -6.63 -10.85 20.36
C GLY A 446 -7.61 -10.87 19.19
N GLU A 447 -8.41 -11.94 19.08
CA GLU A 447 -9.45 -12.15 18.05
C GLU A 447 -10.65 -11.16 18.12
N GLY A 448 -10.62 -10.19 19.03
CA GLY A 448 -11.69 -9.20 19.28
C GLY A 448 -11.50 -7.87 18.55
N ALA A 449 -11.64 -6.76 19.29
CA ALA A 449 -11.45 -5.41 18.74
C ALA A 449 -10.05 -5.26 18.15
N LYS A 450 -9.94 -4.72 16.92
CA LYS A 450 -8.67 -4.57 16.21
C LYS A 450 -7.72 -3.58 16.88
N TYR A 451 -8.28 -2.60 17.59
CA TYR A 451 -7.54 -1.59 18.31
C TYR A 451 -8.04 -1.45 19.74
N ILE A 452 -7.13 -1.08 20.63
CA ILE A 452 -7.39 -0.77 22.03
C ILE A 452 -7.23 0.74 22.20
N PRO A 453 -8.27 1.47 22.63
CA PRO A 453 -8.16 2.89 22.95
C PRO A 453 -7.30 3.10 24.20
N ILE A 454 -6.39 4.07 24.16
CA ILE A 454 -5.45 4.34 25.25
C ILE A 454 -5.67 5.73 25.85
N THR A 455 -5.66 5.79 27.18
CA THR A 455 -5.64 7.01 27.99
C THR A 455 -4.26 7.21 28.59
N VAL A 456 -3.72 8.43 28.47
CA VAL A 456 -2.42 8.82 29.03
C VAL A 456 -2.61 9.49 30.38
N GLY A 457 -1.82 9.06 31.37
CA GLY A 457 -1.66 9.74 32.63
C GLY A 457 -0.80 11.00 32.47
N PHE A 458 -1.25 12.12 33.03
CA PHE A 458 -0.55 13.41 32.93
C PHE A 458 -0.22 14.02 34.29
N GLN A 459 -0.41 13.27 35.37
CA GLN A 459 0.06 13.68 36.69
C GLN A 459 1.55 13.36 36.81
N ILE A 460 2.23 14.01 37.74
CA ILE A 460 3.66 13.76 37.99
C ILE A 460 3.89 12.30 38.41
N GLU A 461 2.97 11.72 39.16
CA GLU A 461 2.98 10.30 39.58
C GLU A 461 2.81 9.30 38.43
N ASP A 462 2.29 9.73 37.28
CA ASP A 462 2.22 8.90 36.08
C ASP A 462 3.58 8.83 35.36
N GLY A 463 4.54 9.69 35.73
CA GLY A 463 5.88 9.72 35.18
C GLY A 463 6.78 8.66 35.79
N HIS A 464 7.46 7.88 34.95
CA HIS A 464 8.40 6.84 35.39
C HIS A 464 9.67 6.81 34.54
N HIS A 465 10.81 6.54 35.17
CA HIS A 465 12.07 6.31 34.47
C HIS A 465 12.35 4.81 34.40
N TRP A 466 12.40 4.28 33.19
CA TRP A 466 12.89 2.93 32.94
C TRP A 466 14.37 2.99 32.57
N GLU A 467 15.16 2.07 33.12
CA GLU A 467 16.59 1.97 32.85
C GLU A 467 16.87 0.81 31.90
N PHE A 468 17.65 1.09 30.85
CA PHE A 468 18.00 0.16 29.79
C PHE A 468 19.51 0.16 29.55
N GLU A 469 20.01 -0.94 29.01
CA GLU A 469 21.36 -1.03 28.47
C GLU A 469 21.31 -0.71 26.97
N PRO A 470 21.98 0.37 26.51
CA PRO A 470 22.06 0.67 25.08
C PRO A 470 22.92 -0.35 24.34
N ASP A 471 22.60 -0.57 23.07
CA ASP A 471 23.49 -1.28 22.15
C ASP A 471 24.82 -0.49 22.02
N PRO A 472 25.98 -1.13 22.26
CA PRO A 472 27.27 -0.43 22.32
C PRO A 472 27.70 0.12 20.95
N ASP A 473 27.32 -0.54 19.85
CA ASP A 473 27.71 -0.16 18.50
C ASP A 473 26.79 0.94 17.94
N LYS A 474 25.48 0.77 18.12
CA LYS A 474 24.46 1.70 17.64
C LYS A 474 24.19 2.85 18.61
N GLN A 475 24.66 2.76 19.85
CA GLN A 475 24.52 3.76 20.90
C GLN A 475 23.06 4.19 21.12
N MET A 476 22.15 3.21 21.14
CA MET A 476 20.71 3.39 21.32
C MET A 476 20.08 2.14 21.92
N VAL A 477 18.90 2.26 22.51
CA VAL A 477 18.17 1.12 23.08
C VAL A 477 17.38 0.41 21.97
N LEU A 478 17.66 -0.88 21.76
CA LEU A 478 17.04 -1.72 20.74
C LEU A 478 16.19 -2.81 21.38
N ALA A 479 15.13 -3.21 20.67
CA ALA A 479 14.31 -4.34 21.09
C ALA A 479 14.94 -5.66 20.64
N GLU A 480 14.85 -6.65 21.51
CA GLU A 480 15.22 -8.03 21.22
C GLU A 480 14.04 -8.79 20.62
N PHE A 481 14.30 -9.65 19.64
CA PHE A 481 13.27 -10.49 19.04
C PHE A 481 13.05 -11.74 19.90
N CYS A 482 11.79 -12.05 20.21
CA CYS A 482 11.41 -13.30 20.87
C CYS A 482 10.75 -14.28 19.90
N GLU A 483 11.41 -15.41 19.68
CA GLU A 483 10.94 -16.51 18.81
C GLU A 483 9.60 -17.09 19.26
N ASN A 484 9.32 -17.09 20.57
CA ASN A 484 8.12 -17.71 21.15
C ASN A 484 6.81 -16.95 20.91
N GLY A 485 6.80 -15.79 20.24
CA GLY A 485 5.56 -15.00 20.12
C GLY A 485 5.53 -13.85 19.11
N LYS A 486 6.35 -13.86 18.05
CA LYS A 486 6.40 -12.78 17.02
C LYS A 486 6.47 -11.36 17.61
N SER A 487 7.04 -11.21 18.80
CA SER A 487 7.03 -9.95 19.56
C SER A 487 8.45 -9.47 19.82
N PHE A 488 8.56 -8.16 20.03
CA PHE A 488 9.80 -7.47 20.33
C PHE A 488 9.74 -6.95 21.76
N LEU A 489 10.82 -7.08 22.50
CA LEU A 489 10.87 -6.65 23.89
C LEU A 489 12.11 -5.84 24.22
N PHE A 490 11.96 -4.95 25.19
CA PHE A 490 13.07 -4.21 25.77
C PHE A 490 13.32 -4.75 27.18
N PRO A 491 14.49 -5.35 27.45
CA PRO A 491 14.84 -5.80 28.78
C PRO A 491 15.12 -4.60 29.68
N VAL A 492 14.43 -4.54 30.83
CA VAL A 492 14.68 -3.50 31.84
C VAL A 492 15.75 -3.99 32.81
N THR A 493 16.81 -3.20 32.98
CA THR A 493 18.00 -3.59 33.76
C THR A 493 17.72 -3.77 35.25
N THR A 494 16.74 -3.04 35.81
CA THR A 494 16.59 -2.89 37.27
C THR A 494 15.52 -3.75 37.93
N GLN A 495 14.56 -4.30 37.18
CA GLN A 495 13.34 -4.87 37.77
C GLN A 495 12.98 -6.28 37.28
N ASN A 496 13.88 -6.99 36.58
CA ASN A 496 13.60 -8.28 35.92
C ASN A 496 12.24 -8.29 35.19
N THR A 497 11.88 -7.13 34.63
CA THR A 497 10.61 -6.84 33.97
C THR A 497 10.93 -6.63 32.49
N LYS A 498 10.05 -7.08 31.61
CA LYS A 498 10.19 -6.87 30.18
C LYS A 498 9.08 -5.95 29.68
N LEU A 499 9.44 -5.10 28.72
CA LEU A 499 8.50 -4.18 28.08
C LEU A 499 8.33 -4.62 26.63
N HIS A 500 7.15 -5.12 26.28
CA HIS A 500 6.80 -5.52 24.92
C HIS A 500 6.55 -4.28 24.06
N TRP A 501 7.20 -4.19 22.91
CA TRP A 501 6.89 -3.18 21.91
C TRP A 501 5.48 -3.41 21.34
N VAL A 502 4.66 -2.35 21.31
CA VAL A 502 3.26 -2.42 20.85
C VAL A 502 3.04 -1.57 19.60
N ALA A 503 3.49 -0.31 19.64
CA ALA A 503 3.29 0.65 18.57
C ALA A 503 4.29 1.81 18.66
N GLU A 504 4.33 2.65 17.62
CA GLU A 504 5.03 3.93 17.66
C GLU A 504 4.09 5.04 17.17
N LEU A 505 3.97 6.13 17.91
CA LEU A 505 3.20 7.31 17.49
C LEU A 505 3.97 8.09 16.43
N LYS A 506 3.25 8.74 15.51
CA LYS A 506 3.89 9.73 14.62
C LYS A 506 4.48 10.87 15.44
N PRO A 507 5.61 11.48 15.00
CA PRO A 507 6.35 12.45 15.81
C PRO A 507 5.50 13.63 16.32
N ALA A 508 4.60 14.17 15.48
CA ALA A 508 3.73 15.28 15.87
C ALA A 508 2.77 14.90 17.01
N HIS A 509 2.19 13.68 16.98
CA HIS A 509 1.30 13.20 18.03
C HIS A 509 2.05 12.93 19.35
N ALA A 510 3.22 12.30 19.28
CA ALA A 510 4.07 12.08 20.45
C ALA A 510 4.46 13.42 21.10
N ARG A 511 4.95 14.39 20.30
CA ARG A 511 5.31 15.73 20.78
C ARG A 511 4.14 16.48 21.39
N ARG A 512 2.93 16.35 20.82
CA ARG A 512 1.71 16.95 21.37
C ARG A 512 1.42 16.44 22.79
N ILE A 513 1.58 15.14 23.04
CA ILE A 513 1.39 14.53 24.36
C ILE A 513 2.48 15.01 25.32
N THR A 514 3.76 14.96 24.92
CA THR A 514 4.89 15.46 25.73
C THR A 514 4.69 16.92 26.12
N HIS A 515 4.30 17.78 25.16
CA HIS A 515 4.01 19.19 25.43
C HIS A 515 2.86 19.37 26.42
N HIS A 516 1.78 18.59 26.28
CA HIS A 516 0.67 18.66 27.22
C HIS A 516 1.10 18.28 28.64
N PHE A 517 1.87 17.20 28.80
CA PHE A 517 2.46 16.81 30.09
C PHE A 517 3.34 17.93 30.67
N ALA A 518 4.28 18.44 29.87
CA ALA A 518 5.17 19.52 30.29
C ALA A 518 4.39 20.75 30.74
N SER A 519 3.33 21.15 30.02
CA SER A 519 2.49 22.29 30.39
C SER A 519 1.71 22.10 31.69
N LYS A 520 1.37 20.85 32.06
CA LYS A 520 0.75 20.57 33.36
C LYS A 520 1.75 20.61 34.49
N TRP A 521 2.97 20.16 34.22
CA TRP A 521 4.03 20.15 35.20
C TRP A 521 4.61 21.55 35.45
N SER A 522 4.77 22.35 34.41
CA SER A 522 5.33 23.70 34.47
C SER A 522 4.33 24.78 34.91
N ARG A 523 3.17 24.39 35.45
CA ARG A 523 2.16 25.35 35.93
C ARG A 523 2.75 26.19 37.06
N VAL A 524 2.47 27.49 37.02
CA VAL A 524 2.92 28.41 38.06
C VAL A 524 2.01 28.28 39.27
N GLY A 525 2.58 27.88 40.41
CA GLY A 525 1.86 27.88 41.68
C GLY A 525 1.81 29.29 42.26
N VAL A 526 0.65 29.94 42.16
CA VAL A 526 0.38 31.25 42.79
C VAL A 526 -0.57 31.09 43.97
N THR A 527 -0.32 31.83 45.06
CA THR A 527 -1.28 31.97 46.15
C THR A 527 -2.14 33.19 45.87
N GLU A 528 -3.35 32.97 45.36
CA GLU A 528 -4.29 34.04 45.04
C GLU A 528 -5.44 34.08 46.04
N ALA A 529 -5.98 35.27 46.27
CA ALA A 529 -7.24 35.41 47.00
C ALA A 529 -8.37 34.73 46.23
N GLU A 530 -9.27 34.01 46.91
CA GLU A 530 -10.39 33.28 46.27
C GLU A 530 -11.28 34.19 45.41
N TRP A 531 -11.36 35.49 45.73
CA TRP A 531 -12.04 36.47 44.89
C TRP A 531 -11.38 36.64 43.52
N LEU A 532 -10.03 36.75 43.46
CA LEU A 532 -9.28 36.81 42.19
C LEU A 532 -9.35 35.48 41.44
N ARG A 533 -9.28 34.35 42.15
CA ARG A 533 -9.42 33.00 41.55
C ARG A 533 -10.76 32.80 40.83
N ARG A 534 -11.82 33.46 41.29
CA ARG A 534 -13.17 33.37 40.71
C ARG A 534 -13.47 34.46 39.68
N SER A 535 -12.74 35.57 39.71
CA SER A 535 -13.04 36.78 38.93
C SER A 535 -12.04 37.06 37.82
N SER A 536 -10.94 36.31 37.75
CA SER A 536 -9.94 36.41 36.69
C SER A 536 -10.01 35.19 35.75
N ASP A 537 -9.72 35.41 34.46
CA ASP A 537 -9.73 34.41 33.38
C ASP A 537 -8.31 33.85 33.09
N LEU A 538 -7.36 34.01 34.03
CA LEU A 538 -5.95 33.61 33.86
C LEU A 538 -5.68 32.14 34.21
#